data_AF-A0A8J5THQ6-F1
#
_entry.id   AF-A0A8J5THQ6-F1
#
_cell.length_a   1.000
_cell.length_b   1.000
_cell.length_c   1.000
_cell.angle_alpha   90.00
_cell.angle_beta   90.00
_cell.angle_gamma   90.00
#
_symmetry.space_group_name_H-M   'P 1'
#
loop_
_entity.id
_entity.type
_entity.pdbx_description
1 polymer ?
#
loop_
_entity_poly.entity_id
_entity_poly.type
_entity_poly.pdbx_seq_one_letter_code
_entity_poly.pdbx_strand_id
1 'polypeptide(L)'
;LSKEEASGVREVLPGLLDAPLSHTLSQAIGGFLLVVTSTGKVAYVAQAIEHFFGHTQVDLLGHSVYGIIHPEDRLIMEEQLSSM
;
A
#
# COMPACT_ATOMS: atom_id res chain seq x y z
N LEU A 1 18.07 -0.66 7.23
CA LEU A 1 17.29 -1.66 6.47
C LEU A 1 17.51 -1.39 4.99
N SER A 2 18.21 -2.32 4.35
CA SER A 2 18.94 -2.15 3.09
C SER A 2 18.00 -1.99 1.89
N LYS A 3 18.45 -1.23 0.90
CA LYS A 3 17.72 -0.90 -0.34
C LYS A 3 17.26 -2.10 -1.18
N GLU A 4 17.61 -3.32 -0.80
CA GLU A 4 17.32 -4.55 -1.53
C GLU A 4 15.91 -5.12 -1.28
N GLU A 5 15.34 -4.97 -0.09
CA GLU A 5 14.01 -5.55 0.20
C GLU A 5 12.87 -4.80 -0.52
N ALA A 6 13.01 -3.49 -0.71
CA ALA A 6 12.07 -2.69 -1.50
C ALA A 6 12.18 -2.97 -3.01
N SER A 7 13.31 -3.54 -3.48
CA SER A 7 13.54 -3.87 -4.88
C SER A 7 12.81 -5.16 -5.28
N GLY A 8 12.83 -6.20 -4.43
CA GLY A 8 12.17 -7.47 -4.72
C GLY A 8 10.65 -7.33 -4.87
N VAL A 9 10.00 -6.51 -4.05
CA VAL A 9 8.56 -6.24 -4.16
C VAL A 9 8.23 -5.44 -5.43
N ARG A 10 9.10 -4.48 -5.80
CA ARG A 10 8.98 -3.69 -7.04
C ARG A 10 9.29 -4.46 -8.32
N GLU A 11 9.81 -5.68 -8.25
CA GLU A 11 10.12 -6.49 -9.44
C GLU A 11 9.08 -7.58 -9.68
N VAL A 12 8.47 -8.11 -8.60
CA VAL A 12 7.45 -9.18 -8.68
C VAL A 12 6.03 -8.64 -8.81
N LEU A 13 5.68 -7.53 -8.13
CA LEU A 13 4.33 -6.96 -8.21
C LEU A 13 3.96 -6.22 -9.51
N PRO A 14 4.86 -5.51 -10.23
CA PRO A 14 4.43 -4.71 -11.38
C PRO A 14 3.76 -5.53 -12.46
N GLY A 15 4.27 -6.73 -12.75
CA GLY A 15 3.71 -7.60 -13.80
C GLY A 15 2.43 -8.34 -13.39
N LEU A 16 2.10 -8.38 -12.11
CA LEU A 16 0.84 -8.97 -11.62
C LEU A 16 -0.25 -7.91 -11.41
N LEU A 17 0.16 -6.69 -11.06
CA LEU A 17 -0.71 -5.55 -10.74
C LEU A 17 -0.45 -4.39 -11.71
N ASP A 18 -0.34 -4.72 -13.00
CA ASP A 18 -0.25 -3.73 -14.06
C ASP A 18 -1.39 -2.71 -13.93
N ALA A 19 -1.12 -1.46 -14.34
CA ALA A 19 -2.07 -0.34 -14.28
C ALA A 19 -3.50 -0.70 -14.72
N PRO A 20 -3.74 -1.42 -15.84
CA PRO A 20 -5.09 -1.83 -16.24
C PRO A 20 -5.75 -2.81 -15.24
N LEU A 21 -5.03 -3.81 -14.72
CA LEU A 21 -5.58 -4.78 -13.78
C LEU A 21 -5.88 -4.16 -12.42
N SER A 22 -4.95 -3.36 -11.89
CA SER A 22 -5.16 -2.62 -10.65
C SER A 22 -6.37 -1.69 -10.77
N HIS A 23 -6.55 -1.04 -11.93
CA HIS A 23 -7.67 -0.15 -12.16
C HIS A 23 -8.99 -0.92 -12.21
N THR A 24 -9.08 -1.98 -13.02
CA THR A 24 -10.29 -2.81 -13.11
C THR A 24 -10.67 -3.43 -11.77
N LEU A 25 -9.71 -3.95 -11.01
CA LEU A 25 -9.97 -4.51 -9.68
C LEU A 25 -10.49 -3.45 -8.72
N SER A 26 -9.85 -2.28 -8.68
CA SER A 26 -10.28 -1.15 -7.85
C SER A 26 -11.71 -0.71 -8.17
N GLN A 27 -12.07 -0.66 -9.46
CA GLN A 27 -13.44 -0.37 -9.89
C GLN A 27 -14.43 -1.46 -9.47
N ALA A 28 -14.05 -2.74 -9.58
CA ALA A 28 -14.92 -3.86 -9.22
C ALA A 28 -15.18 -3.97 -7.71
N ILE A 29 -14.17 -3.69 -6.88
CA ILE A 29 -14.30 -3.74 -5.41
C ILE A 29 -14.82 -2.42 -4.80
N GLY A 30 -14.91 -1.35 -5.61
CA GLY A 30 -15.27 -0.01 -5.12
C GLY A 30 -14.23 0.58 -4.16
N GLY A 31 -12.95 0.25 -4.35
CA GLY A 31 -11.88 0.53 -3.40
C GLY A 31 -10.52 0.70 -4.07
N PHE A 32 -9.45 0.44 -3.34
CA PHE A 32 -8.07 0.58 -3.80
C PHE A 32 -7.22 -0.58 -3.29
N LEU A 33 -6.09 -0.82 -3.96
CA LEU A 33 -5.10 -1.78 -3.53
C LEU A 33 -3.94 -1.07 -2.83
N LEU A 34 -3.57 -1.58 -1.65
CA LEU A 34 -2.46 -1.11 -0.84
C LEU A 34 -1.63 -2.31 -0.40
N VAL A 35 -0.32 -2.24 -0.60
CA VAL A 35 0.61 -3.27 -0.15
C VAL A 35 1.58 -2.64 0.82
N VAL A 36 1.64 -3.22 2.01
CA VAL A 36 2.51 -2.79 3.10
C VAL A 36 3.40 -3.95 3.52
N THR A 37 4.60 -3.63 4.00
CA THR A 37 5.49 -4.59 4.65
C THR A 37 5.01 -4.90 6.07
N SER A 38 5.52 -5.96 6.68
CA SER A 38 5.26 -6.30 8.10
C SER A 38 5.65 -5.19 9.07
N THR A 39 6.54 -4.28 8.67
CA THR A 39 6.92 -3.09 9.45
C THR A 39 5.99 -1.88 9.25
N GLY A 40 4.92 -2.02 8.46
CA GLY A 40 3.98 -0.95 8.15
C GLY A 40 4.46 0.04 7.08
N LYS A 41 5.57 -0.24 6.39
CA LYS A 41 6.03 0.58 5.26
C LYS A 41 5.22 0.28 3.99
N VAL A 42 4.73 1.31 3.32
CA VAL A 42 3.99 1.20 2.05
C VAL A 42 4.94 0.85 0.91
N ALA A 43 4.69 -0.29 0.27
CA ALA A 43 5.46 -0.81 -0.86
C ALA A 43 4.78 -0.58 -2.21
N TYR A 44 3.44 -0.60 -2.25
CA TYR A 44 2.65 -0.31 -3.44
C TYR A 44 1.33 0.37 -3.07
N VAL A 45 0.88 1.26 -3.95
CA VAL A 45 -0.41 1.97 -3.88
C VAL A 45 -1.02 1.97 -5.27
N ALA A 46 -2.28 1.61 -5.42
CA ALA A 46 -3.03 1.82 -6.65
C ALA A 46 -3.30 3.30 -6.90
N GLN A 47 -3.33 3.73 -8.17
CA GLN A 47 -3.64 5.13 -8.53
C GLN A 47 -5.04 5.57 -8.05
N ALA A 48 -5.97 4.62 -7.86
CA ALA A 48 -7.29 4.90 -7.31
C ALA A 48 -7.27 5.57 -5.93
N ILE A 49 -6.17 5.48 -5.17
CA ILE A 49 -6.08 6.05 -3.81
C ILE A 49 -6.31 7.56 -3.77
N GLU A 50 -5.98 8.29 -4.85
CA GLU A 50 -6.14 9.74 -4.93
C GLU A 50 -7.61 10.14 -4.78
N HIS A 51 -8.53 9.29 -5.26
CA HIS A 51 -9.97 9.52 -5.15
C HIS A 51 -10.51 9.26 -3.74
N PHE A 52 -9.80 8.46 -2.91
CA PHE A 52 -10.26 8.09 -1.57
C PHE A 52 -9.62 8.93 -0.46
N PHE A 53 -8.32 9.24 -0.58
CA PHE A 53 -7.57 9.94 0.46
C PHE A 53 -7.20 11.38 0.09
N GLY A 54 -7.31 11.79 -1.18
CA GLY A 54 -6.87 13.11 -1.63
C GLY A 54 -5.35 13.33 -1.58
N HIS A 55 -4.58 12.28 -1.26
CA HIS A 55 -3.12 12.26 -1.30
C HIS A 55 -2.63 11.60 -2.58
N THR A 56 -1.52 12.11 -3.13
CA THR A 56 -0.96 11.52 -4.34
C THR A 56 -0.24 10.22 -4.01
N GLN A 57 -0.15 9.32 -4.99
CA GLN A 57 0.57 8.05 -4.84
C GLN A 57 2.03 8.26 -4.38
N VAL A 58 2.65 9.38 -4.76
CA VAL A 58 4.02 9.76 -4.40
C VAL A 58 4.16 10.08 -2.90
N ASP A 59 3.12 10.64 -2.28
CA ASP A 59 3.15 10.99 -0.85
C ASP A 59 3.07 9.76 0.06
N LEU A 60 2.46 8.67 -0.43
CA LEU A 60 2.23 7.45 0.37
C LEU A 60 3.30 6.39 0.15
N LEU A 61 3.85 6.27 -1.06
CA LEU A 61 4.88 5.30 -1.36
C LEU A 61 6.13 5.51 -0.50
N GLY A 62 6.62 4.44 0.10
CA GLY A 62 7.82 4.45 0.94
C GLY A 62 7.62 5.06 2.32
N HIS A 63 6.49 5.68 2.60
CA HIS A 63 6.12 6.19 3.91
C HIS A 63 5.47 5.10 4.77
N SER A 64 5.30 5.41 6.05
CA SER A 64 4.59 4.54 6.98
C SER A 64 3.07 4.66 6.78
N VAL A 65 2.38 3.53 6.71
CA VAL A 65 0.91 3.47 6.62
C VAL A 65 0.23 4.11 7.83
N TYR A 66 0.91 4.18 8.98
CA TYR A 66 0.38 4.83 10.19
C TYR A 66 0.20 6.35 10.02
N GLY A 67 0.77 6.95 8.97
CA GLY A 67 0.53 8.35 8.60
C GLY A 67 -0.90 8.62 8.10
N ILE A 68 -1.58 7.61 7.54
CA ILE A 68 -2.95 7.71 7.03
C ILE A 68 -3.98 6.98 7.89
N ILE A 69 -3.53 6.15 8.84
CA ILE A 69 -4.39 5.44 9.78
C ILE A 69 -4.66 6.30 11.01
N HIS A 70 -5.92 6.34 11.45
CA HIS A 70 -6.32 7.06 12.65
C HIS A 70 -5.57 6.52 13.89
N PRO A 71 -5.12 7.37 14.84
CA PRO A 71 -4.32 6.94 15.98
C PRO A 71 -4.91 5.79 16.80
N GLU A 72 -6.24 5.73 16.93
CA GLU A 72 -6.94 4.67 17.67
C GLU A 72 -6.85 3.30 16.99
N ASP A 73 -6.73 3.27 15.65
CA ASP A 73 -6.69 2.03 14.88
C ASP A 73 -5.26 1.50 14.66
N ARG A 74 -4.24 2.27 15.04
CA ARG A 74 -2.82 1.90 14.81
C ARG A 74 -2.43 0.62 15.52
N LEU A 75 -2.92 0.45 16.75
CA LEU A 75 -2.62 -0.72 17.58
C LEU A 75 -3.15 -2.01 16.94
N ILE A 76 -4.38 -1.95 16.42
CA ILE A 76 -5.01 -3.06 15.69
C ILE A 76 -4.20 -3.38 14.43
N MET A 77 -3.80 -2.36 13.68
CA MET A 77 -2.99 -2.54 12.48
C MET A 77 -1.61 -3.15 12.78
N GLU A 78 -0.94 -2.72 13.85
CA GLU A 78 0.33 -3.29 14.33
C GLU A 78 0.19 -4.77 14.71
N GLU A 79 -0.88 -5.14 15.42
CA GLU A 79 -1.15 -6.54 15.77
C GLU A 79 -1.38 -7.39 14.52
N GLN A 80 -2.15 -6.89 13.54
CA GLN A 80 -2.40 -7.60 12.28
C GLN A 80 -1.11 -7.81 11.48
N LEU A 81 -0.25 -6.79 11.39
CA LEU A 81 1.00 -6.88 10.63
C LEU A 81 2.08 -7.71 11.33
N SER A 82 2.08 -7.73 12.68
CA SER A 82 2.99 -8.56 13.47
C SER A 82 2.57 -10.03 13.49
N SER A 83 1.29 -10.31 13.19
CA SER A 83 0.75 -11.67 13.08
C SER A 83 0.99 -12.32 11.70
N MET A 84 1.53 -11.58 10.72
CA MET A 84 1.80 -12.07 9.36
C MET A 84 3.17 -12.68 9.17
#